data_AF-A0A4R8HLS9-F1
#
_entry.id   AF-A0A4R8HLS9-F1
#
_cell.length_a   1.000
_cell.length_b   1.000
_cell.length_c   1.000
_cell.angle_alpha   90.00
_cell.angle_beta   90.00
_cell.angle_gamma   90.00
#
_symmetry.space_group_name_H-M   'P 1'
#
loop_
_entity.id
_entity.type
_entity.pdbx_description
1 polymer ?
#
loop_
_entity_poly.entity_id
_entity_poly.type
_entity_poly.pdbx_seq_one_letter_code
_entity_poly.pdbx_strand_id
1 'polypeptide(L)'
;METSETRAATTVHYAVFGGRRRRFCLRIGEIGELEDLCSAGVGAIWRRLALLEFRHADIRETIRLGLIGGGEMQPGAAEALVSRLVDARPLAESVDLAVAIMRALIEGVTEEAKRAPGKETAESAPDAPETSPPISSPAQS
;
A
#
# COMPACT_ATOMS: atom_id res chain seq x y z
N MET A 1 23.99 -19.87 22.94
CA MET A 1 24.41 -18.84 21.96
C MET A 1 23.59 -19.10 20.71
N GLU A 2 22.38 -18.54 20.68
CA GLU A 2 21.57 -18.52 19.46
C GLU A 2 22.27 -17.55 18.51
N THR A 3 22.78 -18.07 17.39
CA THR A 3 23.18 -17.25 16.26
C THR A 3 21.96 -16.48 15.80
N SER A 4 21.87 -15.21 16.21
CA SER A 4 20.96 -14.24 15.59
C SER A 4 21.33 -14.16 14.12
N GLU A 5 20.59 -14.91 13.32
CA GLU A 5 20.65 -14.85 11.87
C GLU A 5 20.25 -13.43 11.46
N THR A 6 21.23 -12.65 11.00
CA THR A 6 21.01 -11.28 10.51
C THR A 6 20.06 -11.36 9.32
N ARG A 7 18.77 -11.14 9.57
CA ARG A 7 17.74 -11.06 8.54
C ARG A 7 18.03 -9.85 7.65
N ALA A 8 18.30 -10.10 6.36
CA ALA A 8 18.47 -9.03 5.40
C ALA A 8 17.14 -8.29 5.19
N ALA A 9 17.11 -6.99 5.48
CA ALA A 9 15.99 -6.13 5.14
C ALA A 9 15.91 -5.97 3.61
N THR A 10 14.71 -6.06 3.04
CA THR A 10 14.46 -5.86 1.61
C THR A 10 13.65 -4.59 1.39
N THR A 11 13.83 -3.88 0.28
CA THR A 11 13.04 -2.68 -0.05
C THR A 11 11.80 -2.98 -0.88
N VAL A 12 11.45 -4.27 -1.02
CA VAL A 12 10.32 -4.72 -1.84
C VAL A 12 9.03 -4.64 -1.03
N HIS A 13 8.05 -3.91 -1.58
CA HIS A 13 6.69 -3.86 -1.06
C HIS A 13 5.74 -4.67 -1.94
N TYR A 14 4.81 -5.41 -1.33
CA TYR A 14 3.75 -6.11 -2.05
C TYR A 14 2.39 -5.55 -1.63
N ALA A 15 1.58 -5.17 -2.62
CA ALA A 15 0.22 -4.68 -2.38
C ALA A 15 -0.74 -5.14 -3.48
N VAL A 16 -2.05 -5.10 -3.19
CA VAL A 16 -3.08 -5.28 -4.22
C VAL A 16 -3.27 -3.97 -4.97
N PHE A 17 -3.09 -4.01 -6.29
CA PHE A 17 -3.28 -2.84 -7.14
C PHE A 17 -3.84 -3.25 -8.51
N GLY A 18 -4.98 -2.67 -8.89
CA GLY A 18 -5.72 -3.10 -10.09
C GLY A 18 -6.21 -4.55 -10.01
N GLY A 19 -6.70 -4.97 -8.84
CA GLY A 19 -7.34 -6.27 -8.63
C GLY A 19 -6.41 -7.47 -8.48
N ARG A 20 -5.08 -7.28 -8.41
CA ARG A 20 -4.11 -8.36 -8.18
C ARG A 20 -2.97 -7.90 -7.28
N ARG A 21 -2.33 -8.87 -6.61
CA ARG A 21 -1.08 -8.63 -5.87
C ARG A 21 0.04 -8.28 -6.85
N ARG A 22 0.78 -7.22 -6.55
CA ARG A 22 1.90 -6.71 -7.35
C ARG A 22 3.12 -6.49 -6.49
N ARG A 23 4.28 -6.64 -7.11
CA ARG A 23 5.58 -6.27 -6.54
C ARG A 23 5.89 -4.81 -6.86
N PHE A 24 6.28 -4.05 -5.84
CA PHE A 24 6.78 -2.69 -5.95
C PHE A 24 8.21 -2.62 -5.40
N CYS A 25 9.10 -1.95 -6.12
CA CYS A 25 10.47 -1.72 -5.67
C CYS A 25 11.03 -0.49 -6.39
N LEU A 26 11.62 0.45 -5.65
CA LEU A 26 12.38 1.57 -6.21
C LEU A 26 13.86 1.17 -6.17
N ARG A 27 14.43 0.79 -7.32
CA ARG A 27 15.87 0.50 -7.43
C ARG A 27 16.62 1.81 -7.70
N ILE A 28 17.94 1.77 -7.72
CA ILE A 28 18.78 2.96 -7.88
C ILE A 28 18.40 3.79 -9.12
N GLY A 29 18.08 3.14 -10.24
CA GLY A 29 17.64 3.84 -11.46
C GLY A 29 16.29 4.53 -11.29
N GLU A 30 15.31 3.84 -10.72
CA GLU A 30 13.99 4.40 -10.43
C GLU A 30 14.04 5.52 -9.39
N ILE A 31 14.96 5.47 -8.44
CA ILE A 31 15.15 6.56 -7.47
C ILE A 31 15.63 7.82 -8.19
N GLY A 32 16.64 7.72 -9.07
CA GLY A 32 17.13 8.86 -9.84
C GLY A 32 16.05 9.47 -10.74
N GLU A 33 15.30 8.62 -11.46
CA GLU A 33 14.18 9.09 -12.31
C GLU A 33 13.08 9.75 -11.47
N LEU A 34 12.79 9.22 -10.27
CA LEU A 34 11.82 9.81 -9.35
C LEU A 34 12.27 11.20 -8.87
N GLU A 35 13.55 11.36 -8.53
CA GLU A 35 14.13 12.63 -8.11
C GLU A 35 14.07 13.69 -9.22
N ASP A 36 14.34 13.29 -10.47
CA ASP A 36 14.25 14.15 -11.65
C ASP A 36 12.80 14.61 -11.89
N LEU A 37 11.87 13.66 -11.98
CA LEU A 37 10.45 13.93 -12.25
C LEU A 37 9.78 14.74 -11.14
N CYS A 38 10.19 14.52 -9.89
CA CYS A 38 9.70 15.29 -8.76
C CYS A 38 10.52 16.55 -8.52
N SER A 39 11.62 16.79 -9.23
CA SER A 39 12.55 17.91 -9.02
C SER A 39 12.90 18.10 -7.53
N ALA A 40 13.17 17.00 -6.84
CA ALA A 40 13.44 16.98 -5.40
C ALA A 40 14.13 15.67 -5.01
N GLY A 41 15.07 15.74 -4.06
CA GLY A 41 15.71 14.54 -3.53
C GLY A 41 14.72 13.60 -2.82
N VAL A 42 15.03 12.31 -2.79
CA VAL A 42 14.15 11.23 -2.30
C VAL A 42 13.69 11.45 -0.85
N GLY A 43 14.55 12.03 0.01
CA GLY A 43 14.19 12.38 1.38
C GLY A 43 13.17 13.52 1.49
N ALA A 44 13.18 14.47 0.54
CA ALA A 44 12.19 15.53 0.46
C ALA A 44 10.85 15.01 -0.10
N ILE A 45 10.89 14.05 -1.02
CA ILE A 45 9.70 13.33 -1.50
C ILE A 45 9.06 12.54 -0.33
N TRP A 46 9.88 11.77 0.41
CA TRP A 46 9.41 11.01 1.58
C TRP A 46 8.73 11.90 2.62
N ARG A 47 9.40 13.00 3.01
CA ARG A 47 8.86 13.96 3.99
C ARG A 47 7.50 14.52 3.56
N ARG A 48 7.38 14.94 2.30
CA ARG A 48 6.13 15.49 1.75
C ARG A 48 5.00 14.47 1.77
N LEU A 49 5.27 13.23 1.41
CA LEU A 49 4.29 12.14 1.51
C LEU A 49 3.88 11.88 2.96
N ALA A 50 4.86 11.79 3.88
CA ALA A 50 4.61 11.50 5.30
C ALA A 50 3.83 12.60 6.03
N LEU A 51 3.98 13.86 5.61
CA LEU A 51 3.30 15.03 6.19
C LEU A 51 2.05 15.48 5.40
N LEU A 52 1.66 14.74 4.35
CA LEU A 52 0.56 15.10 3.46
C LEU A 52 0.75 16.44 2.72
N GLU A 53 2.00 16.87 2.53
CA GLU A 53 2.41 18.05 1.74
C GLU A 53 2.85 17.65 0.32
N PHE A 54 2.37 16.51 -0.16
CA PHE A 54 2.77 15.94 -1.44
C PHE A 54 2.23 16.71 -2.64
N ARG A 55 2.99 16.65 -3.73
CA ARG A 55 2.52 16.96 -5.08
C ARG A 55 1.94 15.71 -5.71
N HIS A 56 1.11 15.90 -6.73
CA HIS A 56 0.60 14.80 -7.56
C HIS A 56 1.71 13.85 -8.04
N ALA A 57 2.82 14.42 -8.53
CA ALA A 57 3.96 13.67 -9.02
C ALA A 57 4.59 12.76 -7.94
N ASP A 58 4.63 13.19 -6.67
CA ASP A 58 5.20 12.38 -5.59
C ASP A 58 4.42 11.08 -5.38
N ILE A 59 3.10 11.08 -5.61
CA ILE A 59 2.26 9.88 -5.53
C ILE A 59 2.39 9.06 -6.82
N ARG A 60 2.11 9.71 -7.94
CA ARG A 60 1.99 9.09 -9.26
C ARG A 60 3.28 8.37 -9.65
N GLU A 61 4.41 9.09 -9.58
CA GLU A 61 5.69 8.56 -10.03
C GLU A 61 6.24 7.50 -9.08
N THR A 62 6.03 7.65 -7.77
CA THR A 62 6.38 6.61 -6.79
C THR A 62 5.71 5.28 -7.13
N ILE A 63 4.42 5.28 -7.45
CA ILE A 63 3.67 4.06 -7.80
C ILE A 63 4.13 3.52 -9.16
N ARG A 64 4.24 4.39 -10.18
CA ARG A 64 4.64 3.99 -11.54
C ARG A 64 6.03 3.37 -11.55
N LEU A 65 7.01 4.06 -10.96
CA LEU A 65 8.39 3.60 -10.88
C LEU A 65 8.53 2.41 -9.95
N GLY A 66 7.75 2.36 -8.87
CA GLY A 66 7.66 1.19 -8.00
C GLY A 66 7.24 -0.07 -8.77
N LEU A 67 6.25 0.01 -9.66
CA LEU A 67 5.82 -1.11 -10.51
C LEU A 67 6.92 -1.54 -11.49
N ILE A 68 7.61 -0.58 -12.10
CA ILE A 68 8.69 -0.83 -13.07
C ILE A 68 9.88 -1.51 -12.38
N GLY A 69 10.34 -0.96 -11.25
CA GLY A 69 11.43 -1.53 -10.47
C GLY A 69 11.05 -2.85 -9.77
N GLY A 70 9.75 -3.08 -9.58
CA GLY A 70 9.16 -4.36 -9.22
C GLY A 70 9.35 -5.46 -10.26
N GLY A 71 9.64 -5.12 -11.52
CA GLY A 71 10.03 -6.06 -12.58
C GLY A 71 8.91 -6.94 -13.14
N GLU A 72 7.68 -6.82 -12.62
CA GLU A 72 6.52 -7.60 -13.08
C GLU A 72 5.76 -6.91 -14.24
N MET A 73 6.15 -5.69 -14.61
CA MET A 73 5.40 -4.85 -15.52
C MET A 73 6.31 -3.99 -16.40
N GLN A 74 6.00 -3.94 -17.70
CA GLN A 74 6.70 -3.08 -18.66
C GLN A 74 6.31 -1.60 -18.47
N PRO A 75 7.19 -0.64 -18.78
CA PRO A 75 6.94 0.79 -18.53
C PRO A 75 5.62 1.32 -19.10
N GLY A 76 5.29 1.00 -20.36
CA GLY A 76 4.03 1.44 -20.96
C GLY A 76 2.78 0.85 -20.30
N ALA A 77 2.88 -0.38 -19.77
CA ALA A 77 1.78 -0.99 -19.03
C ALA A 77 1.63 -0.39 -17.62
N ALA A 78 2.73 -0.01 -16.97
CA ALA A 78 2.70 0.71 -15.70
C ALA A 78 2.07 2.09 -15.86
N GLU A 79 2.45 2.81 -16.92
CA GLU A 79 1.88 4.12 -17.28
C GLU A 79 0.35 4.03 -17.48
N ALA A 80 -0.11 3.10 -18.32
CA ALA A 80 -1.54 2.92 -18.56
C ALA A 80 -2.33 2.54 -17.29
N LEU A 81 -1.72 1.73 -16.41
CA LEU A 81 -2.37 1.32 -15.17
C LEU A 81 -2.48 2.46 -14.18
N VAL A 82 -1.40 3.23 -14.00
CA VAL A 82 -1.36 4.40 -13.11
C VAL A 82 -2.27 5.51 -13.62
N SER A 83 -2.30 5.76 -14.93
CA SER A 83 -3.23 6.72 -15.52
C SER A 83 -4.69 6.39 -15.17
N ARG A 84 -5.08 5.11 -15.24
CA ARG A 84 -6.44 4.68 -14.92
C ARG A 84 -6.75 4.66 -13.42
N LEU A 85 -5.80 4.27 -12.58
CA LEU A 85 -6.04 3.98 -11.16
C LEU A 85 -5.61 5.09 -10.22
N VAL A 86 -4.78 6.03 -10.68
CA VAL A 86 -4.28 7.17 -9.92
C VAL A 86 -4.79 8.46 -10.56
N ASP A 87 -4.42 8.72 -11.83
CA ASP A 87 -4.72 10.03 -12.47
C ASP A 87 -6.24 10.26 -12.67
N ALA A 88 -7.02 9.20 -12.85
CA ALA A 88 -8.47 9.25 -13.03
C ALA A 88 -9.30 9.04 -11.74
N ARG A 89 -8.65 9.04 -10.57
CA ARG A 89 -9.26 8.68 -9.27
C ARG A 89 -8.91 9.72 -8.20
N PRO A 90 -9.70 9.81 -7.11
CA PRO A 90 -9.34 10.63 -5.95
C PRO A 90 -7.96 10.25 -5.40
N LEU A 91 -7.08 11.23 -5.18
CA LEU A 91 -5.69 10.98 -4.75
C LEU A 91 -5.60 10.23 -3.43
N ALA A 92 -6.55 10.45 -2.52
CA ALA A 92 -6.62 9.77 -1.23
C ALA A 92 -6.60 8.24 -1.38
N GLU A 93 -7.11 7.67 -2.48
CA GLU A 93 -7.08 6.22 -2.74
C GLU A 93 -5.66 5.68 -2.99
N SER A 94 -4.70 6.54 -3.35
CA SER A 94 -3.34 6.17 -3.76
C SER A 94 -2.24 6.64 -2.82
N VAL A 95 -2.51 7.61 -1.93
CA VAL A 95 -1.51 8.16 -0.99
C VAL A 95 -0.89 7.07 -0.13
N ASP A 96 -1.72 6.21 0.46
CA ASP A 96 -1.24 5.15 1.37
C ASP A 96 -0.31 4.16 0.68
N LEU A 97 -0.59 3.83 -0.58
CA LEU A 97 0.27 2.95 -1.38
C LEU A 97 1.62 3.63 -1.67
N ALA A 98 1.62 4.91 -2.05
CA ALA A 98 2.85 5.65 -2.28
C ALA A 98 3.70 5.77 -0.99
N VAL A 99 3.06 6.04 0.15
CA VAL A 99 3.70 6.07 1.47
C VAL A 99 4.30 4.70 1.82
N ALA A 100 3.57 3.61 1.57
CA ALA A 100 4.06 2.27 1.87
C ALA A 100 5.28 1.87 1.02
N ILE A 101 5.29 2.24 -0.27
CA ILE A 101 6.43 2.02 -1.18
C ILE A 101 7.65 2.83 -0.72
N MET A 102 7.46 4.12 -0.41
CA MET A 102 8.56 4.97 0.07
C MET A 102 9.07 4.53 1.45
N ARG A 103 8.19 4.11 2.35
CA ARG A 103 8.58 3.53 3.64
C ARG A 103 9.44 2.28 3.43
N ALA A 104 9.04 1.38 2.54
CA ALA A 104 9.82 0.19 2.23
C ALA A 104 11.22 0.54 1.69
N LEU A 105 11.34 1.62 0.91
CA LEU A 105 12.63 2.13 0.46
C LEU A 105 13.49 2.67 1.60
N ILE A 106 12.92 3.49 2.50
CA ILE A 106 13.67 4.22 3.53
C ILE A 106 14.01 3.34 4.74
N GLU A 107 13.04 2.56 5.22
CA GLU A 107 13.13 1.78 6.46
C GLU A 107 13.49 0.31 6.20
N GLY A 108 13.33 -0.15 4.95
CA GLY A 108 13.36 -1.57 4.63
C GLY A 108 12.11 -2.30 5.12
N VAL A 109 11.96 -3.54 4.66
CA VAL A 109 10.87 -4.45 4.99
C VAL A 109 11.50 -5.71 5.57
N THR A 110 11.02 -6.12 6.74
CA THR A 110 11.41 -7.39 7.34
C THR A 110 10.66 -8.56 6.67
N GLU A 111 11.24 -9.76 6.72
CA GLU A 111 10.63 -10.94 6.09
C GLU A 111 9.24 -11.32 6.66
N GLU A 112 8.89 -10.85 7.86
CA GLU A 112 7.53 -10.99 8.43
C GLU A 112 6.49 -10.17 7.66
N ALA A 113 6.82 -8.93 7.31
CA ALA A 113 5.95 -8.06 6.53
C ALA A 113 5.75 -8.55 5.09
N LYS A 114 6.71 -9.32 4.54
CA LYS A 114 6.59 -10.00 3.23
C LYS A 114 5.49 -11.06 3.19
N ARG A 115 5.16 -11.67 4.34
CA ARG A 115 4.25 -12.82 4.46
C ARG A 115 2.84 -12.45 4.85
N ALA A 116 2.56 -11.23 5.32
CA ALA A 116 1.22 -10.82 5.70
C ALA A 116 0.37 -10.55 4.44
N PRO A 117 -0.61 -11.41 4.07
CA PRO A 117 -1.70 -10.94 3.23
C PRO A 117 -2.44 -9.83 3.97
N GLY A 118 -2.86 -8.80 3.25
CA GLY A 118 -3.60 -7.67 3.80
C GLY A 118 -4.69 -8.17 4.73
N LYS A 119 -4.61 -7.83 6.02
CA LYS A 119 -5.70 -8.03 6.95
C LYS A 119 -6.84 -7.14 6.46
N GLU A 120 -7.81 -7.76 5.77
CA GLU A 120 -9.21 -7.36 5.88
C GLU A 120 -9.50 -7.25 7.38
N THR A 121 -9.46 -6.03 7.89
CA THR A 121 -10.15 -5.72 9.14
C THR A 121 -11.60 -5.51 8.74
N ALA A 122 -12.30 -6.62 8.55
CA ALA A 122 -13.74 -6.65 8.62
C ALA A 122 -14.10 -6.33 10.07
N GLU A 123 -14.34 -5.03 10.29
CA GLU A 123 -15.42 -4.48 11.10
C GLU A 123 -16.07 -5.48 12.07
N SER A 124 -15.67 -5.41 13.34
CA SER A 124 -16.42 -5.99 14.45
C SER A 124 -16.90 -4.87 15.36
N ALA A 125 -18.14 -4.44 15.13
CA ALA A 125 -19.18 -4.14 16.14
C ALA A 125 -20.37 -3.42 15.47
N PRO A 126 -21.62 -3.52 15.97
CA PRO A 126 -22.02 -4.11 17.24
C PRO A 126 -23.00 -5.29 17.10
N ASP A 127 -22.86 -6.21 18.05
CA ASP A 127 -23.85 -7.23 18.35
C ASP A 127 -24.97 -6.59 19.18
N ALA A 128 -26.19 -6.53 18.63
CA ALA A 128 -27.47 -6.58 19.36
C ALA A 128 -28.67 -6.41 18.38
N PRO A 129 -29.86 -6.97 18.67
CA PRO A 129 -30.21 -7.93 19.72
C PRO A 129 -30.82 -9.23 19.17
N GLU A 130 -30.56 -10.37 19.84
CA GLU A 130 -31.43 -11.54 19.73
C GLU A 130 -32.79 -11.22 20.34
N THR A 131 -33.80 -10.96 19.50
CA THR A 131 -35.19 -11.12 19.88
C THR A 131 -35.59 -12.57 19.66
N SER A 132 -35.30 -13.42 20.64
CA SER A 132 -35.96 -14.73 20.76
C SER A 132 -37.19 -14.60 21.66
N PRO A 133 -38.41 -14.91 21.18
CA PRO A 133 -39.58 -15.11 22.02
C PRO A 133 -39.54 -16.53 22.60
N PRO A 134 -40.04 -16.77 23.83
CA PRO A 134 -41.30 -17.54 23.90
C PRO A 134 -42.15 -17.29 25.17
N ILE A 135 -43.48 -17.43 25.07
CA ILE A 135 -44.28 -18.46 25.77
C ILE A 135 -45.78 -18.27 25.50
N SER A 136 -46.43 -19.41 25.32
CA SER A 136 -47.80 -19.65 24.87
C SER A 136 -48.92 -19.19 25.82
N SER A 137 -50.00 -18.71 25.19
CA SER A 137 -51.45 -18.75 25.52
C SER A 137 -51.98 -18.53 26.94
N PRO A 138 -52.98 -17.64 27.12
CA PRO A 138 -53.97 -17.73 28.19
C PRO A 138 -55.22 -18.49 27.71
N ALA A 139 -55.76 -19.36 28.56
CA ALA A 139 -57.09 -19.97 28.39
C ALA A 139 -57.83 -20.00 29.75
N GLN A 140 -58.99 -19.31 29.77
CA GLN A 140 -60.17 -19.48 30.65
C GLN A 140 -60.01 -18.98 32.11
N SER A 141 -60.98 -18.31 32.75
CA SER A 141 -62.45 -18.24 32.58
C SER A 141 -62.99 -16.84 32.87
#